data_AF-A0A9P6IHP3-F1
#
_entry.id   AF-A0A9P6IHP3-F1
#
_cell.length_a   1.000
_cell.length_b   1.000
_cell.length_c   1.000
_cell.angle_alpha   90.00
_cell.angle_beta   90.00
_cell.angle_gamma   90.00
#
_symmetry.space_group_name_H-M   'P 1'
#
loop_
_entity.id
_entity.type
_entity.pdbx_description
1 polymer ?
#
loop_
_entity_poly.entity_id
_entity_poly.type
_entity_poly.pdbx_seq_one_letter_code
_entity_poly.pdbx_strand_id
1 'polypeptide(L)'
;MANPIPPLITLEEHFVSQENFSALSELYAEQLKHLPDVAEKLLDVSQLRLTSMDNNGISTQVISHAPGLGPKPARHSSSANDELARAVKAHPDRFAAFAVLPMAEPQAAAAELRRCVGMGFVGALVDAHVNGVHYDDRRFWPVFKAAADLDVPIYLHPTYPTPTQSSAYDGQYEQGAARSLGSSGFGWHQETGLAVLKLFAAGLFDELPSLKIIIGHFGEMLPFMIERIAKLSVRWGNRSRPWRQVWRENIWITTSGVWDLAPMACILRNTSLSHILYSVDYPFEKNETGSSWMRELQESGLVTPDQLEMIAHRNAEQLLKLRIPPRESMAGGKLGRRVLDALVDAGFDVTVLVRRESIPSDYPPGVRVCNIDYDSVDSLRGALRGINAVISTVGKRNGLESQYRLIDAAVMEGVNRFIPSEFGADLQHKEVRTFPTYQTKIEIEGYLEKRARETNLTYTFISCSALFDEGLDLGAFADFQARKVNFFDGGATTFNATRSVTVARAVVAVLNNLDATKNKAVRIRDVSMTPKELLNVIQGLDRNADWGSVAIDTGKLVQEAHVELASGKFSPKAFAAFAMRATFAPGLAGQYGDDNDLLGIKDIAKEDLENALKSRLVV
;
A
#
# COMPACT_ATOMS: atom_id res chain seq x y z
N MET A 1 -3.61 14.42 21.41
CA MET A 1 -2.82 13.57 20.49
C MET A 1 -3.24 13.96 19.09
N ALA A 2 -2.28 14.20 18.19
CA ALA A 2 -2.56 14.59 16.81
C ALA A 2 -3.32 13.49 16.07
N ASN A 3 -4.27 13.87 15.21
CA ASN A 3 -4.96 12.92 14.34
C ASN A 3 -3.92 12.20 13.45
N PRO A 4 -4.11 10.91 13.11
CA PRO A 4 -3.22 10.26 12.15
C PRO A 4 -3.27 10.99 10.80
N ILE A 5 -2.12 11.16 10.15
CA ILE A 5 -2.08 11.69 8.77
C ILE A 5 -2.78 10.71 7.81
N PRO A 6 -3.35 11.17 6.69
CA PRO A 6 -3.96 10.31 5.66
C PRO A 6 -2.97 9.34 5.00
N PRO A 7 -3.43 8.31 4.25
CA PRO A 7 -2.54 7.53 3.40
C PRO A 7 -1.85 8.43 2.37
N LEU A 8 -0.60 8.14 2.04
CA LEU A 8 0.20 8.98 1.15
C LEU A 8 0.42 8.29 -0.20
N ILE A 9 0.25 9.02 -1.29
CA ILE A 9 0.83 8.70 -2.61
C ILE A 9 1.98 9.68 -2.85
N THR A 10 3.12 9.17 -3.29
CA THR A 10 4.28 10.00 -3.65
C THR A 10 4.72 9.70 -5.08
N LEU A 11 5.25 10.68 -5.83
CA LEU A 11 5.37 10.57 -7.30
C LEU A 11 6.59 11.27 -7.94
N GLU A 12 7.62 11.55 -7.15
CA GLU A 12 8.97 11.92 -7.58
C GLU A 12 9.92 11.00 -6.81
N GLU A 13 9.82 9.69 -7.06
CA GLU A 13 10.57 8.68 -6.31
C GLU A 13 11.53 7.97 -7.25
N HIS A 14 12.82 8.13 -7.01
CA HIS A 14 13.87 7.79 -7.93
C HIS A 14 14.36 6.36 -7.78
N PHE A 15 14.66 5.79 -8.95
CA PHE A 15 15.26 4.49 -9.19
C PHE A 15 16.32 4.65 -10.28
N VAL A 16 17.30 3.76 -10.32
CA VAL A 16 18.22 3.63 -11.45
C VAL A 16 18.34 2.16 -11.78
N SER A 17 17.99 1.77 -13.01
CA SER A 17 18.18 0.39 -13.49
C SER A 17 19.64 -0.07 -13.33
N GLN A 18 19.82 -1.33 -12.95
CA GLN A 18 21.14 -1.90 -12.67
C GLN A 18 22.09 -1.77 -13.87
N GLU A 19 21.59 -1.96 -15.08
CA GLU A 19 22.37 -1.84 -16.33
C GLU A 19 22.88 -0.42 -16.60
N ASN A 20 22.16 0.60 -16.13
CA ASN A 20 22.50 2.01 -16.35
C ASN A 20 23.21 2.67 -15.17
N PHE A 21 23.25 2.03 -14.00
CA PHE A 21 23.83 2.63 -12.79
C PHE A 21 25.29 3.04 -12.98
N SER A 22 26.10 2.19 -13.61
CA SER A 22 27.50 2.50 -13.91
C SER A 22 27.66 3.68 -14.88
N ALA A 23 26.69 3.89 -15.77
CA ALA A 23 26.72 4.99 -16.75
C ALA A 23 26.31 6.35 -16.16
N LEU A 24 25.78 6.34 -14.92
CA LEU A 24 25.30 7.51 -14.20
C LEU A 24 26.10 7.79 -12.92
N SER A 25 26.87 6.84 -12.42
CA SER A 25 27.59 6.96 -11.13
C SER A 25 28.49 8.18 -11.02
N GLU A 26 29.13 8.63 -12.11
CA GLU A 26 29.94 9.86 -12.12
C GLU A 26 29.09 11.12 -11.92
N LEU A 27 27.87 11.14 -12.48
CA LEU A 27 26.94 12.26 -12.34
C LEU A 27 26.52 12.45 -10.87
N TYR A 28 26.29 11.33 -10.19
CA TYR A 28 25.87 11.28 -8.79
C TYR A 28 27.03 11.27 -7.79
N ALA A 29 28.29 11.24 -8.26
CA ALA A 29 29.45 11.00 -7.39
C ALA A 29 29.59 11.99 -6.24
N GLU A 30 29.21 13.26 -6.45
CA GLU A 30 29.26 14.26 -5.37
C GLU A 30 28.14 14.06 -4.35
N GLN A 31 26.90 13.79 -4.78
CA GLN A 31 25.77 13.53 -3.88
C GLN A 31 25.98 12.25 -3.07
N LEU A 32 26.52 11.20 -3.70
CA LEU A 32 26.82 9.93 -3.03
C LEU A 32 27.88 10.04 -1.93
N LYS A 33 28.76 11.05 -1.96
CA LYS A 33 29.70 11.32 -0.85
C LYS A 33 28.98 11.72 0.43
N HIS A 34 27.86 12.42 0.30
CA HIS A 34 27.11 12.98 1.42
C HIS A 34 25.92 12.09 1.83
N LEU A 35 25.56 11.12 0.98
CA LEU A 35 24.43 10.21 1.17
C LEU A 35 24.86 8.74 0.96
N PRO A 36 25.50 8.11 1.97
CA PRO A 36 26.21 6.83 1.80
C PRO A 36 25.30 5.65 1.40
N ASP A 37 24.02 5.67 1.76
CA ASP A 37 23.07 4.57 1.49
C ASP A 37 22.22 4.79 0.21
N VAL A 38 22.38 5.93 -0.47
CA VAL A 38 21.53 6.29 -1.61
C VAL A 38 21.76 5.38 -2.81
N ALA A 39 22.99 4.91 -3.03
CA ALA A 39 23.30 3.98 -4.10
C ALA A 39 22.48 2.69 -4.00
N GLU A 40 22.40 2.09 -2.81
CA GLU A 40 21.60 0.88 -2.57
C GLU A 40 20.11 1.16 -2.76
N LYS A 41 19.62 2.29 -2.24
CA LYS A 41 18.19 2.67 -2.34
C LYS A 41 17.75 3.02 -3.75
N LEU A 42 18.64 3.57 -4.59
CA LEU A 42 18.36 3.84 -6.00
C LEU A 42 18.23 2.55 -6.81
N LEU A 43 18.90 1.47 -6.40
CA LEU A 43 18.81 0.16 -7.05
C LEU A 43 17.63 -0.68 -6.51
N ASP A 44 17.07 -0.31 -5.35
CA ASP A 44 15.99 -1.06 -4.70
C ASP A 44 14.59 -0.54 -5.06
N VAL A 45 13.83 -1.39 -5.76
CA VAL A 45 12.36 -1.30 -5.89
C VAL A 45 11.77 -2.56 -5.28
N SER A 46 12.15 -2.85 -4.03
CA SER A 46 11.76 -4.07 -3.33
C SER A 46 11.65 -3.82 -1.82
N GLN A 47 12.12 -4.76 -0.99
CA GLN A 47 11.88 -4.81 0.44
C GLN A 47 12.41 -3.59 1.20
N LEU A 48 13.56 -3.04 0.81
CA LEU A 48 14.14 -1.88 1.51
C LEU A 48 13.23 -0.65 1.36
N ARG A 49 12.78 -0.38 0.13
CA ARG A 49 11.82 0.68 -0.19
C ARG A 49 10.47 0.43 0.46
N LEU A 50 9.91 -0.78 0.33
CA LEU A 50 8.62 -1.13 0.94
C LEU A 50 8.61 -0.94 2.45
N THR A 51 9.70 -1.34 3.13
CA THR A 51 9.84 -1.15 4.58
C THR A 51 9.84 0.33 4.94
N SER A 52 10.56 1.18 4.19
CA SER A 52 10.53 2.63 4.40
C SER A 52 9.14 3.21 4.14
N MET A 53 8.44 2.76 3.10
CA MET A 53 7.07 3.19 2.82
C MET A 53 6.11 2.85 3.96
N ASP A 54 6.16 1.61 4.46
CA ASP A 54 5.32 1.11 5.55
C ASP A 54 5.54 1.93 6.83
N ASN A 55 6.80 2.20 7.18
CA ASN A 55 7.16 2.98 8.37
C ASN A 55 6.69 4.44 8.31
N ASN A 56 6.43 4.95 7.11
CA ASN A 56 6.13 6.37 6.88
C ASN A 56 4.70 6.63 6.35
N GLY A 57 3.84 5.62 6.35
CA GLY A 57 2.44 5.76 5.94
C GLY A 57 2.24 5.96 4.43
N ILE A 58 3.22 5.55 3.62
CA ILE A 58 3.15 5.65 2.17
C ILE A 58 2.47 4.39 1.60
N SER A 59 1.29 4.60 1.04
CA SER A 59 0.48 3.53 0.44
C SER A 59 1.04 3.15 -0.92
N THR A 60 1.35 4.13 -1.76
CA THR A 60 1.83 3.90 -3.12
C THR A 60 2.94 4.88 -3.47
N GLN A 61 4.01 4.39 -4.10
CA GLN A 61 5.02 5.24 -4.75
C GLN A 61 4.93 5.10 -6.27
N VAL A 62 4.89 6.23 -6.98
CA VAL A 62 5.10 6.28 -8.42
C VAL A 62 6.60 6.41 -8.67
N ILE A 63 7.20 5.31 -9.10
CA ILE A 63 8.64 5.17 -9.28
C ILE A 63 9.03 5.73 -10.65
N SER A 64 10.16 6.43 -10.68
CA SER A 64 10.70 7.09 -11.87
C SER A 64 12.21 6.92 -11.90
N HIS A 65 12.83 7.04 -13.07
CA HIS A 65 14.28 7.03 -13.12
C HIS A 65 14.87 8.35 -12.64
N ALA A 66 16.03 8.29 -11.97
CA ALA A 66 16.82 9.47 -11.66
C ALA A 66 17.30 10.18 -12.95
N PRO A 67 17.53 11.50 -12.93
CA PRO A 67 17.85 12.27 -14.14
C PRO A 67 19.12 11.80 -14.87
N GLY A 68 19.19 12.07 -16.17
CA GLY A 68 20.40 11.88 -16.99
C GLY A 68 20.37 10.75 -18.03
N LEU A 69 19.27 9.99 -18.13
CA LEU A 69 19.09 9.01 -19.21
C LEU A 69 18.56 9.62 -20.51
N GLY A 70 17.87 10.77 -20.46
CA GLY A 70 17.29 11.41 -21.65
C GLY A 70 18.26 11.66 -22.83
N PRO A 71 19.53 12.03 -22.58
CA PRO A 71 20.54 12.17 -23.64
C PRO A 71 21.12 10.87 -24.21
N LYS A 72 20.86 9.71 -23.60
CA LYS A 72 21.44 8.43 -24.02
C LYS A 72 20.66 7.84 -25.20
N PRO A 73 21.26 6.91 -25.99
CA PRO A 73 20.55 6.23 -27.07
C PRO A 73 19.27 5.53 -26.58
N ALA A 74 18.21 5.55 -27.39
CA ALA A 74 16.86 5.05 -27.04
C ALA A 74 16.79 3.71 -26.30
N ARG A 75 17.67 2.76 -26.64
CA ARG A 75 17.74 1.44 -26.00
C ARG A 75 17.92 1.48 -24.48
N HIS A 76 18.59 2.51 -23.93
CA HIS A 76 18.83 2.62 -22.49
C HIS A 76 17.52 2.90 -21.75
N SER A 77 16.71 3.83 -22.28
CA SER A 77 15.37 4.10 -21.76
C SER A 77 14.47 2.87 -21.86
N SER A 78 14.48 2.16 -23.00
CA SER A 78 13.64 0.96 -23.15
C SER A 78 14.02 -0.16 -22.16
N SER A 79 15.32 -0.47 -21.99
CA SER A 79 15.77 -1.47 -21.01
C SER A 79 15.45 -1.06 -19.57
N ALA A 80 15.69 0.21 -19.25
CA ALA A 80 15.38 0.81 -17.96
C ALA A 80 13.87 0.70 -17.62
N ASN A 81 13.00 1.02 -18.57
CA ASN A 81 11.56 0.89 -18.42
C ASN A 81 11.12 -0.59 -18.28
N ASP A 82 11.77 -1.53 -18.99
CA ASP A 82 11.45 -2.97 -18.87
C ASP A 82 11.86 -3.55 -17.51
N GLU A 83 12.96 -3.07 -16.92
CA GLU A 83 13.37 -3.41 -15.56
C GLU A 83 12.37 -2.87 -14.53
N LEU A 84 12.02 -1.59 -14.65
CA LEU A 84 11.05 -0.97 -13.76
C LEU A 84 9.66 -1.62 -13.86
N ALA A 85 9.21 -1.95 -15.08
CA ALA A 85 7.94 -2.64 -15.29
C ALA A 85 7.88 -4.00 -14.56
N ARG A 86 8.99 -4.76 -14.59
CA ARG A 86 9.09 -6.04 -13.87
C ARG A 86 9.04 -5.84 -12.35
N ALA A 87 9.75 -4.83 -11.84
CA ALA A 87 9.76 -4.55 -10.40
C ALA A 87 8.39 -4.08 -9.88
N VAL A 88 7.73 -3.18 -10.61
CA VAL A 88 6.38 -2.69 -10.27
C VAL A 88 5.35 -3.81 -10.32
N LYS A 89 5.44 -4.71 -11.32
CA LYS A 89 4.56 -5.87 -11.43
C LYS A 89 4.66 -6.84 -10.25
N ALA A 90 5.77 -6.85 -9.51
CA ALA A 90 5.92 -7.68 -8.31
C ALA A 90 5.10 -7.15 -7.12
N HIS A 91 4.79 -5.85 -7.09
CA HIS A 91 4.04 -5.18 -6.02
C HIS A 91 3.06 -4.13 -6.60
N PRO A 92 2.09 -4.55 -7.45
CA PRO A 92 1.25 -3.64 -8.23
C PRO A 92 0.27 -2.82 -7.38
N ASP A 93 0.07 -3.19 -6.12
CA ASP A 93 -0.70 -2.46 -5.11
C ASP A 93 0.14 -1.36 -4.42
N ARG A 94 1.47 -1.48 -4.44
CA ARG A 94 2.39 -0.56 -3.74
C ARG A 94 3.17 0.34 -4.69
N PHE A 95 3.33 -0.06 -5.94
CA PHE A 95 4.10 0.70 -6.93
C PHE A 95 3.29 1.01 -8.18
N ALA A 96 3.53 2.21 -8.71
CA ALA A 96 3.22 2.60 -10.07
C ALA A 96 4.51 3.13 -10.73
N ALA A 97 4.48 3.43 -12.03
CA ALA A 97 5.68 3.85 -12.75
C ALA A 97 5.44 5.04 -13.68
N PHE A 98 6.43 5.92 -13.73
CA PHE A 98 6.64 6.87 -14.81
C PHE A 98 7.76 6.39 -15.73
N ALA A 99 7.54 6.54 -17.03
CA ALA A 99 8.52 6.17 -18.05
C ALA A 99 9.67 7.18 -18.06
N VAL A 100 10.89 6.68 -18.27
CA VAL A 100 11.99 7.52 -18.74
C VAL A 100 12.01 7.51 -20.25
N LEU A 101 12.22 8.67 -20.88
CA LEU A 101 12.11 8.81 -22.34
C LEU A 101 13.44 9.28 -22.96
N PRO A 102 13.81 8.77 -24.15
CA PRO A 102 15.00 9.20 -24.87
C PRO A 102 14.78 10.53 -25.58
N MET A 103 14.76 11.61 -24.81
CA MET A 103 14.40 12.95 -25.31
C MET A 103 15.35 13.48 -26.39
N ALA A 104 16.55 12.90 -26.57
CA ALA A 104 17.41 13.19 -27.72
C ALA A 104 16.80 12.75 -29.07
N GLU A 105 15.85 11.82 -29.04
CA GLU A 105 15.19 11.22 -30.21
C GLU A 105 13.65 11.35 -30.07
N PRO A 106 13.04 12.53 -30.31
CA PRO A 106 11.65 12.81 -29.92
C PRO A 106 10.58 11.86 -30.49
N GLN A 107 10.79 11.35 -31.70
CA GLN A 107 9.88 10.37 -32.30
C GLN A 107 9.96 9.01 -31.57
N ALA A 108 11.17 8.57 -31.23
CA ALA A 108 11.38 7.37 -30.43
C ALA A 108 10.83 7.56 -29.00
N ALA A 109 11.01 8.74 -28.41
CA ALA A 109 10.43 9.08 -27.10
C ALA A 109 8.90 9.01 -27.10
N ALA A 110 8.24 9.52 -28.14
CA ALA A 110 6.79 9.43 -28.27
C ALA A 110 6.30 7.98 -28.46
N ALA A 111 7.06 7.13 -29.16
CA ALA A 111 6.76 5.70 -29.30
C ALA A 111 6.97 4.95 -27.98
N GLU A 112 8.05 5.25 -27.26
CA GLU A 112 8.38 4.64 -25.97
C GLU A 112 7.34 4.98 -24.90
N LEU A 113 6.83 6.22 -24.86
CA LEU A 113 5.74 6.61 -23.97
C LEU A 113 4.49 5.75 -24.20
N ARG A 114 4.08 5.57 -25.47
CA ARG A 114 2.93 4.72 -25.82
C ARG A 114 3.15 3.27 -25.38
N ARG A 115 4.37 2.75 -25.56
CA ARG A 115 4.74 1.40 -25.14
C ARG A 115 4.64 1.24 -23.62
N CYS A 116 5.20 2.17 -22.86
CA CYS A 116 5.20 2.14 -21.40
C CYS A 116 3.79 2.26 -20.81
N VAL A 117 2.96 3.16 -21.35
CA VAL A 117 1.54 3.25 -20.94
C VAL A 117 0.80 1.95 -21.26
N GLY A 118 1.10 1.30 -22.39
CA GLY A 118 0.60 -0.04 -22.70
C GLY A 118 1.06 -1.14 -21.73
N MET A 119 2.13 -0.92 -20.97
CA MET A 119 2.60 -1.79 -19.88
C MET A 119 2.03 -1.41 -18.50
N GLY A 120 1.17 -0.39 -18.42
CA GLY A 120 0.55 0.08 -17.18
C GLY A 120 1.26 1.26 -16.51
N PHE A 121 2.21 1.92 -17.19
CA PHE A 121 2.82 3.14 -16.65
C PHE A 121 1.81 4.29 -16.68
N VAL A 122 1.86 5.15 -15.66
CA VAL A 122 0.86 6.21 -15.45
C VAL A 122 1.29 7.57 -16.03
N GLY A 123 2.36 7.60 -16.83
CA GLY A 123 2.90 8.81 -17.45
C GLY A 123 4.41 8.68 -17.72
N ALA A 124 5.10 9.81 -17.82
CA ALA A 124 6.56 9.85 -17.90
C ALA A 124 7.15 10.93 -17.01
N LEU A 125 8.39 10.72 -16.58
CA LEU A 125 9.24 11.72 -15.94
C LEU A 125 10.45 11.92 -16.83
N VAL A 126 10.67 13.17 -17.25
CA VAL A 126 11.74 13.55 -18.18
C VAL A 126 12.55 14.70 -17.59
N ASP A 127 13.84 14.70 -17.91
CA ASP A 127 14.76 15.79 -17.59
C ASP A 127 14.23 17.14 -18.12
N ALA A 128 14.49 18.26 -17.44
CA ALA A 128 14.00 19.59 -17.85
C ALA A 128 14.51 20.01 -19.24
N HIS A 129 15.68 19.49 -19.62
CA HIS A 129 16.30 19.69 -20.93
C HIS A 129 17.05 18.44 -21.37
N VAL A 130 17.31 18.33 -22.68
CA VAL A 130 18.28 17.37 -23.22
C VAL A 130 19.48 18.12 -23.79
N ASN A 131 20.68 17.84 -23.29
CA ASN A 131 21.93 18.50 -23.72
C ASN A 131 21.83 20.05 -23.72
N GLY A 132 21.18 20.64 -22.70
CA GLY A 132 20.99 22.09 -22.58
C GLY A 132 19.89 22.66 -23.49
N VAL A 133 19.14 21.82 -24.19
CA VAL A 133 18.03 22.23 -25.06
C VAL A 133 16.68 21.89 -24.41
N HIS A 134 15.93 22.94 -24.10
CA HIS A 134 14.53 22.87 -23.64
C HIS A 134 13.56 22.42 -24.76
N TYR A 135 12.36 22.01 -24.37
CA TYR A 135 11.41 21.32 -25.26
C TYR A 135 10.41 22.23 -25.98
N ASP A 136 10.67 23.54 -26.02
CA ASP A 136 9.84 24.53 -26.73
C ASP A 136 9.89 24.41 -28.26
N ASP A 137 10.95 23.80 -28.80
CA ASP A 137 11.02 23.47 -30.22
C ASP A 137 9.97 22.41 -30.62
N ARG A 138 9.25 22.67 -31.71
CA ARG A 138 8.18 21.80 -32.25
C ARG A 138 8.65 20.36 -32.52
N ARG A 139 9.96 20.12 -32.70
CA ARG A 139 10.51 18.77 -32.83
C ARG A 139 10.21 17.86 -31.62
N PHE A 140 10.02 18.42 -30.43
CA PHE A 140 9.71 17.67 -29.20
C PHE A 140 8.20 17.44 -28.99
N TRP A 141 7.35 18.20 -29.69
CA TRP A 141 5.90 18.16 -29.51
C TRP A 141 5.22 16.81 -29.80
N PRO A 142 5.77 15.91 -30.62
CA PRO A 142 5.26 14.54 -30.73
C PRO A 142 5.14 13.81 -29.38
N VAL A 143 6.03 14.09 -28.42
CA VAL A 143 6.00 13.50 -27.07
C VAL A 143 4.81 14.04 -26.27
N PHE A 144 4.65 15.36 -26.23
CA PHE A 144 3.52 16.00 -25.53
C PHE A 144 2.18 15.66 -26.15
N LYS A 145 2.11 15.56 -27.49
CA LYS A 145 0.93 15.09 -28.19
C LYS A 145 0.59 13.65 -27.81
N ALA A 146 1.59 12.76 -27.75
CA ALA A 146 1.38 11.39 -27.30
C ALA A 146 0.83 11.34 -25.86
N ALA A 147 1.36 12.15 -24.95
CA ALA A 147 0.86 12.24 -23.57
C ALA A 147 -0.60 12.72 -23.51
N ALA A 148 -0.93 13.75 -24.28
CA ALA A 148 -2.31 14.27 -24.39
C ALA A 148 -3.28 13.24 -25.00
N ASP A 149 -2.86 12.51 -26.04
CA ASP A 149 -3.66 11.45 -26.69
C ASP A 149 -3.92 10.26 -25.72
N LEU A 150 -2.93 9.93 -24.88
CA LEU A 150 -3.01 8.86 -23.88
C LEU A 150 -3.69 9.30 -22.57
N ASP A 151 -3.97 10.59 -22.41
CA ASP A 151 -4.51 11.21 -21.20
C ASP A 151 -3.65 10.98 -19.93
N VAL A 152 -2.32 10.97 -20.09
CA VAL A 152 -1.32 10.82 -19.02
C VAL A 152 -0.44 12.06 -18.87
N PRO A 153 0.09 12.37 -17.66
CA PRO A 153 0.98 13.50 -17.47
C PRO A 153 2.43 13.25 -17.94
N ILE A 154 3.11 14.36 -18.23
CA ILE A 154 4.57 14.43 -18.27
C ILE A 154 5.04 15.20 -17.04
N TYR A 155 5.82 14.55 -16.19
CA TYR A 155 6.57 15.16 -15.12
C TYR A 155 7.87 15.74 -15.69
N LEU A 156 8.06 17.04 -15.57
CA LEU A 156 9.29 17.72 -15.98
C LEU A 156 10.18 17.91 -14.74
N HIS A 157 11.20 17.06 -14.63
CA HIS A 157 12.09 16.98 -13.47
C HIS A 157 13.39 17.74 -13.73
N PRO A 158 14.00 18.39 -12.72
CA PRO A 158 15.30 19.04 -12.91
C PRO A 158 16.41 18.09 -13.38
N THR A 159 17.46 18.65 -13.97
CA THR A 159 18.61 17.84 -14.42
C THR A 159 19.89 18.66 -14.36
N TYR A 160 21.03 17.98 -14.43
CA TYR A 160 22.32 18.64 -14.30
C TYR A 160 22.62 19.60 -15.45
N PRO A 161 23.24 20.76 -15.15
CA PRO A 161 23.69 21.68 -16.17
C PRO A 161 24.74 21.03 -17.08
N THR A 162 24.70 21.36 -18.37
CA THR A 162 25.80 21.04 -19.29
C THR A 162 27.10 21.73 -18.86
N PRO A 163 28.28 21.27 -19.31
CA PRO A 163 29.55 21.93 -19.00
C PRO A 163 29.57 23.43 -19.34
N THR A 164 28.81 23.86 -20.35
CA THR A 164 28.69 25.28 -20.70
C THR A 164 27.83 26.04 -19.69
N GLN A 165 26.70 25.47 -19.26
CA GLN A 165 25.82 26.07 -18.25
C GLN A 165 26.48 26.11 -16.86
N SER A 166 27.26 25.09 -16.49
CA SER A 166 27.89 24.98 -15.17
C SER A 166 28.76 26.20 -14.82
N SER A 167 29.40 26.82 -15.81
CA SER A 167 30.26 28.00 -15.61
C SER A 167 29.54 29.22 -15.03
N ALA A 168 28.22 29.30 -15.17
CA ALA A 168 27.41 30.37 -14.58
C ALA A 168 27.33 30.30 -13.04
N TYR A 169 27.66 29.15 -12.47
CA TYR A 169 27.62 28.88 -11.03
C TYR A 169 29.01 28.80 -10.39
N ASP A 170 30.06 29.10 -11.15
CA ASP A 170 31.42 29.17 -10.63
C ASP A 170 31.65 30.49 -9.89
N GLY A 171 32.55 30.49 -8.90
CA GLY A 171 32.92 31.68 -8.14
C GLY A 171 34.15 31.48 -7.26
N GLN A 172 34.44 32.47 -6.42
CA GLN A 172 35.55 32.41 -5.45
C GLN A 172 35.15 31.62 -4.18
N TYR A 173 34.71 30.38 -4.37
CA TYR A 173 34.29 29.44 -3.33
C TYR A 173 34.60 28.00 -3.77
N GLU A 174 34.41 27.02 -2.88
CA GLU A 174 34.71 25.63 -3.17
C GLU A 174 33.82 25.05 -4.29
N GLN A 175 34.37 24.11 -5.07
CA GLN A 175 33.66 23.50 -6.21
C GLN A 175 32.38 22.77 -5.78
N GLY A 176 32.31 22.25 -4.55
CA GLY A 176 31.09 21.65 -4.01
C GLY A 176 29.93 22.65 -3.95
N ALA A 177 30.20 23.91 -3.59
CA ALA A 177 29.19 24.96 -3.58
C ALA A 177 28.72 25.31 -5.00
N ALA A 178 29.64 25.43 -5.97
CA ALA A 178 29.30 25.65 -7.38
C ALA A 178 28.39 24.53 -7.92
N ARG A 179 28.73 23.27 -7.61
CA ARG A 179 27.91 22.10 -8.00
C ARG A 179 26.53 22.14 -7.38
N SER A 180 26.42 22.47 -6.09
CA SER A 180 25.14 22.60 -5.39
C SER A 180 24.29 23.75 -5.95
N LEU A 181 24.89 24.91 -6.19
CA LEU A 181 24.23 26.07 -6.81
C LEU A 181 23.72 25.77 -8.21
N GLY A 182 24.49 25.01 -9.01
CA GLY A 182 24.06 24.57 -10.34
C GLY A 182 23.05 23.41 -10.31
N SER A 183 22.86 22.75 -9.17
CA SER A 183 21.93 21.64 -8.98
C SER A 183 20.80 21.98 -8.00
N SER A 184 20.52 21.10 -7.03
CA SER A 184 19.40 21.19 -6.08
C SER A 184 19.45 22.42 -5.16
N GLY A 185 20.58 23.11 -5.04
CA GLY A 185 20.68 24.32 -4.25
C GLY A 185 19.96 25.53 -4.87
N PHE A 186 19.90 25.63 -6.20
CA PHE A 186 19.21 26.74 -6.87
C PHE A 186 18.92 26.48 -8.36
N GLY A 187 19.95 26.11 -9.13
CA GLY A 187 19.94 26.11 -10.59
C GLY A 187 18.91 25.17 -11.20
N TRP A 188 18.68 24.02 -10.58
CA TRP A 188 17.63 23.06 -10.97
C TRP A 188 16.23 23.69 -11.01
N HIS A 189 15.90 24.50 -10.01
CA HIS A 189 14.59 25.14 -9.91
C HIS A 189 14.43 26.26 -10.94
N GLN A 190 15.48 27.07 -11.11
CA GLN A 190 15.48 28.12 -12.12
C GLN A 190 15.27 27.54 -13.53
N GLU A 191 16.01 26.48 -13.86
CA GLU A 191 16.00 25.90 -15.20
C GLU A 191 14.66 25.20 -15.50
N THR A 192 14.13 24.44 -14.55
CA THR A 192 12.85 23.74 -14.73
C THR A 192 11.68 24.73 -14.82
N GLY A 193 11.65 25.76 -13.98
CA GLY A 193 10.68 26.84 -14.08
C GLY A 193 10.76 27.57 -15.42
N LEU A 194 11.97 27.85 -15.91
CA LEU A 194 12.19 28.45 -17.24
C LEU A 194 11.68 27.53 -18.36
N ALA A 195 11.94 26.22 -18.29
CA ALA A 195 11.50 25.26 -19.28
C ALA A 195 9.97 25.30 -19.49
N VAL A 196 9.18 25.33 -18.39
CA VAL A 196 7.71 25.46 -18.45
C VAL A 196 7.29 26.78 -19.11
N LEU A 197 7.94 27.89 -18.77
CA LEU A 197 7.63 29.19 -19.37
C LEU A 197 7.95 29.24 -20.86
N LYS A 198 9.01 28.56 -21.31
CA LYS A 198 9.33 28.43 -22.74
C LYS A 198 8.27 27.61 -23.49
N LEU A 199 7.78 26.51 -22.91
CA LEU A 199 6.66 25.74 -23.48
C LEU A 199 5.40 26.60 -23.64
N PHE A 200 5.11 27.43 -22.63
CA PHE A 200 4.00 28.36 -22.69
C PHE A 200 4.19 29.44 -23.76
N ALA A 201 5.34 30.10 -23.80
CA ALA A 201 5.66 31.11 -24.81
C ALA A 201 5.61 30.55 -26.24
N ALA A 202 6.02 29.29 -26.44
CA ALA A 202 5.97 28.60 -27.73
C ALA A 202 4.54 28.23 -28.17
N GLY A 203 3.55 28.36 -27.29
CA GLY A 203 2.15 28.10 -27.61
C GLY A 203 1.73 26.63 -27.49
N LEU A 204 2.51 25.78 -26.82
CA LEU A 204 2.21 24.36 -26.68
C LEU A 204 0.81 24.12 -26.10
N PHE A 205 0.44 24.86 -25.05
CA PHE A 205 -0.84 24.70 -24.37
C PHE A 205 -2.04 25.24 -25.15
N ASP A 206 -1.83 26.10 -26.15
CA ASP A 206 -2.89 26.46 -27.09
C ASP A 206 -3.16 25.31 -28.07
N GLU A 207 -2.11 24.60 -28.50
CA GLU A 207 -2.21 23.45 -29.42
C GLU A 207 -2.70 22.18 -28.70
N LEU A 208 -2.32 21.99 -27.43
CA LEU A 208 -2.65 20.82 -26.62
C LEU A 208 -3.33 21.24 -25.29
N PRO A 209 -4.61 21.66 -25.32
CA PRO A 209 -5.28 22.19 -24.14
C PRO A 209 -5.51 21.16 -23.03
N SER A 210 -5.54 19.87 -23.36
CA SER A 210 -5.68 18.75 -22.39
C SER A 210 -4.36 18.25 -21.82
N LEU A 211 -3.21 18.80 -22.25
CA LEU A 211 -1.90 18.35 -21.77
C LEU A 211 -1.75 18.57 -20.26
N LYS A 212 -1.26 17.54 -19.56
CA LYS A 212 -0.97 17.58 -18.12
C LYS A 212 0.53 17.61 -17.91
N ILE A 213 1.03 18.64 -17.23
CA ILE A 213 2.43 18.77 -16.83
C ILE A 213 2.49 18.75 -15.31
N ILE A 214 3.42 17.96 -14.77
CA ILE A 214 3.77 17.97 -13.35
C ILE A 214 5.18 18.58 -13.21
N ILE A 215 5.40 19.39 -12.17
CA ILE A 215 6.71 19.90 -11.76
C ILE A 215 6.90 19.74 -10.25
N GLY A 216 8.13 19.48 -9.81
CA GLY A 216 8.45 19.21 -8.41
C GLY A 216 8.66 20.46 -7.56
N HIS A 217 9.17 20.27 -6.34
CA HIS A 217 9.80 21.32 -5.54
C HIS A 217 8.92 22.55 -5.31
N PHE A 218 7.65 22.33 -4.95
CA PHE A 218 6.65 23.39 -4.84
C PHE A 218 6.53 24.25 -6.10
N GLY A 219 6.70 23.63 -7.26
CA GLY A 219 6.52 24.23 -8.57
C GLY A 219 7.66 25.14 -9.01
N GLU A 220 8.90 24.87 -8.61
CA GLU A 220 10.10 25.44 -9.25
C GLU A 220 10.11 26.97 -9.26
N MET A 221 9.80 27.57 -8.11
CA MET A 221 9.70 29.03 -7.87
C MET A 221 8.58 29.75 -8.64
N LEU A 222 7.86 29.09 -9.55
CA LEU A 222 6.80 29.70 -10.35
C LEU A 222 5.63 30.23 -9.51
N PRO A 223 5.15 29.56 -8.44
CA PRO A 223 4.06 30.06 -7.61
C PRO A 223 4.31 31.45 -7.03
N PHE A 224 5.56 31.74 -6.67
CA PHE A 224 5.96 33.05 -6.16
C PHE A 224 5.89 34.14 -7.24
N MET A 225 6.06 33.76 -8.52
CA MET A 225 6.22 34.68 -9.66
C MET A 225 4.96 34.79 -10.54
N ILE A 226 3.87 34.07 -10.23
CA ILE A 226 2.68 33.98 -11.09
C ILE A 226 2.16 35.34 -11.53
N GLU A 227 2.01 36.30 -10.61
CA GLU A 227 1.46 37.62 -10.93
C GLU A 227 2.36 38.37 -11.90
N ARG A 228 3.68 38.33 -11.70
CA ARG A 228 4.63 39.00 -12.57
C ARG A 228 4.64 38.35 -13.96
N ILE A 229 4.63 37.04 -14.02
CA ILE A 229 4.57 36.28 -15.28
C ILE A 229 3.29 36.61 -16.04
N ALA A 230 2.12 36.51 -15.40
CA ALA A 230 0.83 36.80 -16.01
C ALA A 230 0.75 38.23 -16.58
N LYS A 231 1.27 39.21 -15.82
CA LYS A 231 1.31 40.61 -16.24
C LYS A 231 2.20 40.83 -17.47
N LEU A 232 3.34 40.15 -17.55
CA LEU A 232 4.35 40.38 -18.58
C LEU A 232 4.17 39.48 -19.80
N SER A 233 3.48 38.36 -19.67
CA SER A 233 3.35 37.38 -20.75
C SER A 233 2.54 37.86 -21.96
N VAL A 234 1.79 38.95 -21.82
CA VAL A 234 1.15 39.65 -22.94
C VAL A 234 2.14 40.11 -24.02
N ARG A 235 3.43 40.17 -23.67
CA ARG A 235 4.53 40.55 -24.58
C ARG A 235 5.14 39.36 -25.31
N TRP A 236 4.75 38.14 -24.99
CA TRP A 236 5.40 36.91 -25.47
C TRP A 236 4.76 36.34 -26.75
N GLY A 237 3.95 37.16 -27.43
CA GLY A 237 3.17 36.78 -28.60
C GLY A 237 1.70 36.57 -28.27
N ASN A 238 0.90 36.30 -29.31
CA ASN A 238 -0.53 36.10 -29.16
C ASN A 238 -0.82 34.69 -28.63
N ARG A 239 -1.15 34.57 -27.34
CA ARG A 239 -1.59 33.32 -26.71
C ARG A 239 -3.09 33.36 -26.48
N SER A 240 -3.80 32.33 -26.94
CA SER A 240 -5.26 32.27 -26.78
C SER A 240 -5.64 31.97 -25.33
N ARG A 241 -4.81 31.21 -24.62
CA ARG A 241 -4.97 30.88 -23.21
C ARG A 241 -3.98 31.70 -22.37
N PRO A 242 -4.43 32.58 -21.46
CA PRO A 242 -3.53 33.36 -20.61
C PRO A 242 -2.80 32.47 -19.59
N TRP A 243 -1.64 32.92 -19.10
CA TRP A 243 -0.79 32.15 -18.17
C TRP A 243 -1.55 31.61 -16.96
N ARG A 244 -2.40 32.42 -16.34
CA ARG A 244 -3.21 32.01 -15.17
C ARG A 244 -4.20 30.89 -15.48
N GLN A 245 -4.67 30.81 -16.72
CA GLN A 245 -5.52 29.71 -17.16
C GLN A 245 -4.68 28.44 -17.35
N VAL A 246 -3.55 28.53 -18.06
CA VAL A 246 -2.62 27.40 -18.28
C VAL A 246 -2.13 26.83 -16.94
N TRP A 247 -1.72 27.69 -16.00
CA TRP A 247 -1.34 27.27 -14.65
C TRP A 247 -2.43 26.47 -13.94
N ARG A 248 -3.70 26.89 -14.09
CA ARG A 248 -4.85 26.27 -13.42
C ARG A 248 -5.33 24.99 -14.10
N GLU A 249 -5.11 24.83 -15.40
CA GLU A 249 -5.71 23.76 -16.20
C GLU A 249 -4.70 22.70 -16.64
N ASN A 250 -3.41 23.06 -16.73
CA ASN A 250 -2.37 22.20 -17.31
C ASN A 250 -1.22 21.87 -16.36
N ILE A 251 -1.03 22.63 -15.28
CA ILE A 251 0.14 22.48 -14.40
C ILE A 251 -0.28 21.95 -13.03
N TRP A 252 0.32 20.83 -12.64
CA TRP A 252 0.30 20.25 -11.30
C TRP A 252 1.67 20.41 -10.67
N ILE A 253 1.71 20.52 -9.35
CA ILE A 253 2.96 20.64 -8.61
C ILE A 253 3.06 19.58 -7.53
N THR A 254 4.27 19.18 -7.15
CA THR A 254 4.51 18.32 -6.00
C THR A 254 5.23 19.02 -4.85
N THR A 255 5.19 18.42 -3.66
CA THR A 255 5.86 18.90 -2.43
C THR A 255 7.28 18.35 -2.26
N SER A 256 7.86 17.73 -3.29
CA SER A 256 9.15 17.05 -3.21
C SER A 256 10.28 17.98 -2.75
N GLY A 257 11.17 17.51 -1.89
CA GLY A 257 12.37 18.24 -1.45
C GLY A 257 12.17 19.60 -0.76
N VAL A 258 10.95 20.06 -0.48
CA VAL A 258 10.68 21.37 0.15
C VAL A 258 9.62 21.23 1.25
N TRP A 259 10.06 21.30 2.51
CA TRP A 259 9.23 20.93 3.67
C TRP A 259 9.17 22.00 4.75
N ASP A 260 8.66 23.16 4.36
CA ASP A 260 8.39 24.25 5.29
C ASP A 260 6.97 24.79 5.06
N LEU A 261 6.31 25.24 6.13
CA LEU A 261 4.94 25.75 6.05
C LEU A 261 4.84 27.12 5.36
N ALA A 262 5.90 27.93 5.40
CA ALA A 262 5.93 29.25 4.76
C ALA A 262 5.80 29.17 3.22
N PRO A 263 6.59 28.37 2.49
CA PRO A 263 6.35 28.17 1.07
C PRO A 263 4.99 27.49 0.81
N MET A 264 4.55 26.57 1.67
CA MET A 264 3.22 25.95 1.53
C MET A 264 2.07 26.99 1.60
N ALA A 265 2.18 28.00 2.46
CA ALA A 265 1.20 29.09 2.51
C ALA A 265 1.18 29.92 1.22
N CYS A 266 2.33 30.09 0.55
CA CYS A 266 2.40 30.72 -0.77
C CYS A 266 1.72 29.86 -1.84
N ILE A 267 1.98 28.54 -1.80
CA ILE A 267 1.40 27.55 -2.72
C ILE A 267 -0.12 27.54 -2.65
N LEU A 268 -0.69 27.42 -1.45
CA LEU A 268 -2.14 27.39 -1.23
C LEU A 268 -2.86 28.64 -1.73
N ARG A 269 -2.16 29.78 -1.82
CA ARG A 269 -2.72 31.05 -2.34
C ARG A 269 -2.65 31.16 -3.86
N ASN A 270 -1.68 30.50 -4.49
CA ASN A 270 -1.35 30.72 -5.91
C ASN A 270 -1.66 29.51 -6.80
N THR A 271 -1.92 28.34 -6.22
CA THR A 271 -2.18 27.09 -6.93
C THR A 271 -3.52 26.52 -6.50
N SER A 272 -4.29 25.98 -7.46
CA SER A 272 -5.52 25.26 -7.15
C SER A 272 -5.22 24.08 -6.22
N LEU A 273 -6.03 23.88 -5.20
CA LEU A 273 -5.83 22.78 -4.26
C LEU A 273 -5.79 21.41 -4.95
N SER A 274 -6.62 21.19 -5.98
CA SER A 274 -6.64 19.96 -6.77
C SER A 274 -5.39 19.72 -7.62
N HIS A 275 -4.47 20.70 -7.67
CA HIS A 275 -3.24 20.68 -8.45
C HIS A 275 -1.99 20.60 -7.57
N ILE A 276 -2.16 20.40 -6.26
CA ILE A 276 -1.06 20.20 -5.31
C ILE A 276 -1.03 18.71 -4.94
N LEU A 277 0.11 18.07 -5.17
CA LEU A 277 0.32 16.64 -4.95
C LEU A 277 1.41 16.43 -3.89
N TYR A 278 1.23 15.50 -2.98
CA TYR A 278 2.29 15.12 -2.06
C TYR A 278 3.38 14.31 -2.79
N SER A 279 4.65 14.57 -2.46
CA SER A 279 5.79 13.78 -2.93
C SER A 279 7.01 13.99 -2.02
N VAL A 280 7.99 13.08 -2.09
CA VAL A 280 9.16 13.11 -1.19
C VAL A 280 10.45 13.54 -1.89
N ASP A 281 10.78 12.98 -3.05
CA ASP A 281 12.14 12.95 -3.63
C ASP A 281 13.02 11.80 -3.08
N TYR A 282 12.42 10.65 -2.73
CA TYR A 282 13.17 9.50 -2.25
C TYR A 282 14.02 8.90 -3.38
N PRO A 283 15.28 8.51 -3.17
CA PRO A 283 15.98 8.44 -1.88
C PRO A 283 16.93 9.61 -1.61
N PHE A 284 16.97 10.64 -2.46
CA PHE A 284 17.79 11.82 -2.20
C PHE A 284 17.30 12.53 -0.94
N GLU A 285 15.99 12.44 -0.72
CA GLU A 285 15.32 12.80 0.51
C GLU A 285 14.69 11.61 1.24
N LYS A 286 14.26 11.86 2.47
CA LYS A 286 13.81 10.83 3.43
C LYS A 286 12.30 10.83 3.58
N ASN A 287 11.69 9.65 3.44
CA ASN A 287 10.26 9.44 3.71
C ASN A 287 9.87 9.86 5.13
N GLU A 288 10.79 9.75 6.09
CA GLU A 288 10.64 10.18 7.48
C GLU A 288 10.44 11.70 7.58
N THR A 289 11.24 12.47 6.84
CA THR A 289 11.12 13.93 6.81
C THR A 289 9.78 14.34 6.18
N GLY A 290 9.40 13.73 5.06
CA GLY A 290 8.12 14.00 4.41
C GLY A 290 6.92 13.68 5.30
N SER A 291 6.91 12.51 5.97
CA SER A 291 5.81 12.14 6.87
C SER A 291 5.74 13.05 8.10
N SER A 292 6.88 13.55 8.58
CA SER A 292 6.94 14.54 9.66
C SER A 292 6.33 15.87 9.23
N TRP A 293 6.65 16.35 8.03
CA TRP A 293 6.08 17.57 7.48
C TRP A 293 4.57 17.46 7.25
N MET A 294 4.06 16.31 6.82
CA MET A 294 2.60 16.09 6.70
C MET A 294 1.88 16.21 8.05
N ARG A 295 2.50 15.75 9.15
CA ARG A 295 1.98 15.96 10.51
C ARG A 295 2.01 17.44 10.88
N GLU A 296 3.11 18.13 10.59
CA GLU A 296 3.23 19.56 10.84
C GLU A 296 2.16 20.36 10.09
N LEU A 297 1.92 20.04 8.80
CA LEU A 297 0.87 20.66 7.99
C LEU A 297 -0.52 20.41 8.59
N GLN A 298 -0.80 19.19 9.03
CA GLN A 298 -2.06 18.83 9.70
C GLN A 298 -2.28 19.63 11.00
N GLU A 299 -1.23 19.76 11.81
CA GLU A 299 -1.28 20.46 13.10
C GLU A 299 -1.33 21.98 12.95
N SER A 300 -0.77 22.53 11.86
CA SER A 300 -0.69 23.97 11.61
C SER A 300 -2.05 24.66 11.43
N GLY A 301 -3.08 23.92 11.02
CA GLY A 301 -4.36 24.47 10.62
C GLY A 301 -4.35 25.25 9.30
N LEU A 302 -3.25 25.22 8.53
CA LEU A 302 -3.18 25.84 7.20
C LEU A 302 -4.12 25.17 6.18
N VAL A 303 -4.45 23.90 6.40
CA VAL A 303 -5.38 23.12 5.58
C VAL A 303 -6.40 22.42 6.47
N THR A 304 -7.62 22.21 5.97
CA THR A 304 -8.62 21.39 6.65
C THR A 304 -8.28 19.89 6.49
N PRO A 305 -8.87 18.98 7.30
CA PRO A 305 -8.67 17.53 7.14
C PRO A 305 -8.96 17.03 5.71
N ASP A 306 -10.05 17.48 5.10
CA ASP A 306 -10.40 17.13 3.71
C ASP A 306 -9.34 17.61 2.70
N GLN A 307 -8.82 18.83 2.89
CA GLN A 307 -7.79 19.39 2.02
C GLN A 307 -6.45 18.65 2.19
N LEU A 308 -6.15 18.20 3.41
CA LEU A 308 -5.00 17.36 3.69
C LEU A 308 -5.11 16.02 2.96
N GLU A 309 -6.29 15.37 2.95
CA GLU A 309 -6.50 14.15 2.15
C GLU A 309 -6.36 14.38 0.64
N MET A 310 -6.82 15.54 0.15
CA MET A 310 -6.63 15.92 -1.25
C MET A 310 -5.14 15.96 -1.63
N ILE A 311 -4.33 16.67 -0.84
CA ILE A 311 -2.88 16.79 -1.07
C ILE A 311 -2.18 15.44 -0.88
N ALA A 312 -2.52 14.72 0.18
CA ALA A 312 -1.91 13.45 0.55
C ALA A 312 -2.07 12.38 -0.53
N HIS A 313 -3.25 12.30 -1.17
CA HIS A 313 -3.49 11.26 -2.15
C HIS A 313 -4.60 11.52 -3.17
N ARG A 314 -5.74 12.10 -2.81
CA ARG A 314 -6.93 12.08 -3.71
C ARG A 314 -6.66 12.80 -5.03
N ASN A 315 -5.84 13.85 -5.01
CA ASN A 315 -5.44 14.55 -6.23
C ASN A 315 -4.57 13.65 -7.14
N ALA A 316 -3.66 12.87 -6.56
CA ALA A 316 -2.83 11.93 -7.31
C ALA A 316 -3.66 10.75 -7.85
N GLU A 317 -4.59 10.21 -7.05
CA GLU A 317 -5.55 9.19 -7.51
C GLU A 317 -6.36 9.69 -8.71
N GLN A 318 -6.88 10.92 -8.65
CA GLN A 318 -7.64 11.51 -9.74
C GLN A 318 -6.77 11.76 -10.98
N LEU A 319 -5.57 12.34 -10.82
CA LEU A 319 -4.69 12.69 -11.93
C LEU A 319 -4.15 11.45 -12.66
N LEU A 320 -3.71 10.46 -11.89
CA LEU A 320 -2.99 9.28 -12.37
C LEU A 320 -3.90 8.06 -12.56
N LYS A 321 -5.19 8.18 -12.22
CA LYS A 321 -6.18 7.08 -12.23
C LYS A 321 -5.74 5.89 -11.37
N LEU A 322 -5.04 6.18 -10.28
CA LEU A 322 -4.62 5.21 -9.27
C LEU A 322 -5.74 5.00 -8.24
N ARG A 323 -5.73 3.84 -7.60
CA ARG A 323 -6.55 3.56 -6.42
C ARG A 323 -5.63 3.24 -5.27
N ILE A 324 -5.79 3.92 -4.13
CA ILE A 324 -5.16 3.47 -2.90
C ILE A 324 -5.75 2.12 -2.51
N PRO A 325 -4.92 1.08 -2.32
CA PRO A 325 -5.37 -0.11 -1.62
C PRO A 325 -5.87 0.32 -0.23
N PRO A 326 -7.04 -0.15 0.23
CA PRO A 326 -7.50 0.13 1.59
C PRO A 326 -6.36 -0.11 2.58
N ARG A 327 -6.12 0.81 3.53
CA ARG A 327 -5.01 0.73 4.50
C ARG A 327 -4.89 -0.67 5.11
N GLU A 328 -3.99 -1.48 4.57
CA GLU A 328 -3.57 -2.74 5.21
C GLU A 328 -2.35 -2.41 6.07
N SER A 329 -2.55 -1.98 7.33
CA SER A 329 -1.41 -1.67 8.21
C SER A 329 -0.75 -2.95 8.72
N MET A 330 0.54 -3.10 8.40
CA MET A 330 1.38 -4.29 8.56
C MET A 330 1.76 -4.67 10.01
N ALA A 331 1.12 -4.09 11.02
CA ALA A 331 1.61 -4.14 12.40
C ALA A 331 0.66 -4.78 13.43
N GLY A 332 -0.46 -5.32 12.97
CA GLY A 332 -1.19 -6.39 13.63
C GLY A 332 -1.67 -7.34 12.53
N GLY A 333 -1.78 -8.65 12.78
CA GLY A 333 -2.40 -9.52 11.76
C GLY A 333 -3.75 -8.95 11.32
N LYS A 334 -4.14 -9.08 10.04
CA LYS A 334 -5.37 -8.47 9.44
C LYS A 334 -6.60 -8.59 10.36
N LEU A 335 -6.74 -9.73 11.03
CA LEU A 335 -7.79 -9.98 12.02
C LEU A 335 -7.64 -9.20 13.33
N GLY A 336 -6.43 -9.12 13.90
CA GLY A 336 -6.16 -8.42 15.17
C GLY A 336 -6.54 -6.95 15.11
N ARG A 337 -6.29 -6.28 13.98
CA ARG A 337 -6.70 -4.88 13.80
C ARG A 337 -8.22 -4.73 13.74
N ARG A 338 -8.91 -5.56 12.96
CA ARG A 338 -10.38 -5.53 12.87
C ARG A 338 -11.04 -5.83 14.22
N VAL A 339 -10.47 -6.74 15.01
CA VAL A 339 -10.91 -7.02 16.38
C VAL A 339 -10.71 -5.80 17.28
N LEU A 340 -9.54 -5.15 17.21
CA LEU A 340 -9.27 -3.91 17.95
C LEU A 340 -10.30 -2.83 17.62
N ASP A 341 -10.50 -2.53 16.33
CA ASP A 341 -11.40 -1.46 15.90
C ASP A 341 -12.83 -1.75 16.40
N ALA A 342 -13.31 -3.00 16.28
CA ALA A 342 -14.63 -3.39 16.77
C ALA A 342 -14.78 -3.30 18.30
N LEU A 343 -13.72 -3.59 19.07
CA LEU A 343 -13.73 -3.44 20.53
C LEU A 343 -13.80 -1.95 20.93
N VAL A 344 -13.03 -1.10 20.25
CA VAL A 344 -13.06 0.35 20.50
C VAL A 344 -14.43 0.93 20.15
N ASP A 345 -14.98 0.58 18.99
CA ASP A 345 -16.31 1.03 18.55
C ASP A 345 -17.43 0.57 19.49
N ALA A 346 -17.27 -0.60 20.11
CA ALA A 346 -18.19 -1.12 21.12
C ALA A 346 -17.98 -0.50 22.51
N GLY A 347 -17.01 0.40 22.67
CA GLY A 347 -16.77 1.15 23.91
C GLY A 347 -15.96 0.41 24.97
N PHE A 348 -15.21 -0.64 24.62
CA PHE A 348 -14.30 -1.30 25.55
C PHE A 348 -13.04 -0.45 25.82
N ASP A 349 -12.52 -0.49 27.05
CA ASP A 349 -11.17 0.00 27.36
C ASP A 349 -10.15 -1.05 26.89
N VAL A 350 -9.43 -0.75 25.80
CA VAL A 350 -8.57 -1.72 25.13
C VAL A 350 -7.10 -1.43 25.42
N THR A 351 -6.40 -2.46 25.90
CA THR A 351 -4.94 -2.49 25.94
C THR A 351 -4.42 -3.45 24.85
N VAL A 352 -3.62 -2.95 23.92
CA VAL A 352 -2.95 -3.74 22.88
C VAL A 352 -1.56 -4.15 23.34
N LEU A 353 -1.26 -5.45 23.23
CA LEU A 353 0.04 -6.01 23.59
C LEU A 353 0.92 -6.21 22.35
N VAL A 354 1.99 -5.44 22.22
CA VAL A 354 2.91 -5.47 21.06
C VAL A 354 4.30 -5.96 21.46
N ARG A 355 5.04 -6.56 20.51
CA ARG A 355 6.47 -6.88 20.73
C ARG A 355 7.31 -5.60 20.62
N ARG A 356 8.41 -5.53 21.39
CA ARG A 356 9.31 -4.36 21.54
C ARG A 356 9.80 -3.72 20.22
N GLU A 357 9.82 -4.47 19.11
CA GLU A 357 10.35 -4.02 17.81
C GLU A 357 9.25 -3.55 16.81
N SER A 358 7.99 -3.46 17.25
CA SER A 358 6.84 -3.29 16.35
C SER A 358 5.77 -2.40 16.98
N ILE A 359 6.08 -1.11 17.15
CA ILE A 359 5.07 -0.10 17.55
C ILE A 359 4.60 0.62 16.28
N PRO A 360 3.49 0.22 15.66
CA PRO A 360 2.85 1.08 14.67
C PRO A 360 2.30 2.34 15.33
N SER A 361 2.31 3.43 14.56
CA SER A 361 1.93 4.77 14.99
C SER A 361 0.43 5.07 14.84
N ASP A 362 -0.43 4.08 14.56
CA ASP A 362 -1.79 4.29 14.04
C ASP A 362 -2.94 3.69 14.89
N TYR A 363 -2.75 3.47 16.20
CA TYR A 363 -3.81 2.97 17.08
C TYR A 363 -4.92 4.02 17.34
N PRO A 364 -6.20 3.61 17.47
CA PRO A 364 -7.30 4.52 17.80
C PRO A 364 -7.06 5.31 19.10
N PRO A 365 -7.51 6.58 19.22
CA PRO A 365 -7.38 7.36 20.44
C PRO A 365 -8.00 6.64 21.65
N GLY A 366 -7.30 6.64 22.78
CA GLY A 366 -7.77 5.98 24.01
C GLY A 366 -7.33 4.53 24.17
N VAL A 367 -6.76 3.91 23.12
CA VAL A 367 -6.16 2.58 23.22
C VAL A 367 -4.81 2.67 23.94
N ARG A 368 -4.62 1.85 24.97
CA ARG A 368 -3.32 1.71 25.65
C ARG A 368 -2.47 0.71 24.88
N VAL A 369 -1.19 1.02 24.67
CA VAL A 369 -0.26 0.11 23.97
C VAL A 369 0.85 -0.28 24.93
N CYS A 370 1.03 -1.59 25.14
CA CYS A 370 2.04 -2.13 26.03
C CYS A 370 3.05 -2.96 25.25
N ASN A 371 4.32 -2.53 25.30
CA ASN A 371 5.43 -3.35 24.85
C ASN A 371 5.63 -4.50 25.83
N ILE A 372 5.54 -5.72 25.32
CA ILE A 372 5.73 -6.93 26.10
C ILE A 372 6.77 -7.84 25.49
N ASP A 373 7.48 -8.54 26.38
CA ASP A 373 8.23 -9.73 26.07
C ASP A 373 7.34 -10.95 26.28
N TYR A 374 6.92 -11.58 25.19
CA TYR A 374 6.04 -12.77 25.21
C TYR A 374 6.72 -14.01 25.80
N ASP A 375 8.04 -13.98 26.00
CA ASP A 375 8.80 -15.05 26.65
C ASP A 375 8.96 -14.82 28.16
N SER A 376 8.55 -13.65 28.66
CA SER A 376 8.60 -13.30 30.08
C SER A 376 7.21 -13.22 30.70
N VAL A 377 6.89 -14.17 31.59
CA VAL A 377 5.62 -14.16 32.36
C VAL A 377 5.48 -12.87 33.18
N ASP A 378 6.56 -12.36 33.78
CA ASP A 378 6.51 -11.11 34.54
C ASP A 378 6.22 -9.89 33.66
N SER A 379 6.75 -9.86 32.43
CA SER A 379 6.42 -8.81 31.46
C SER A 379 4.94 -8.84 31.08
N LEU A 380 4.36 -10.04 30.91
CA LEU A 380 2.95 -10.22 30.58
C LEU A 380 2.04 -9.81 31.73
N ARG A 381 2.38 -10.21 32.96
CA ARG A 381 1.62 -9.89 34.17
C ARG A 381 1.46 -8.38 34.37
N GLY A 382 2.54 -7.62 34.21
CA GLY A 382 2.49 -6.16 34.33
C GLY A 382 1.46 -5.52 33.40
N ALA A 383 1.32 -6.04 32.18
CA ALA A 383 0.38 -5.55 31.18
C ALA A 383 -1.07 -6.05 31.38
N LEU A 384 -1.26 -7.17 32.10
CA LEU A 384 -2.58 -7.77 32.35
C LEU A 384 -3.24 -7.30 33.66
N ARG A 385 -2.58 -6.46 34.46
CA ARG A 385 -3.15 -5.91 35.69
C ARG A 385 -4.43 -5.13 35.42
N GLY A 386 -5.52 -5.57 36.05
CA GLY A 386 -6.83 -4.94 35.92
C GLY A 386 -7.55 -5.25 34.60
N ILE A 387 -7.03 -6.16 33.77
CA ILE A 387 -7.68 -6.58 32.52
C ILE A 387 -8.74 -7.66 32.82
N ASN A 388 -9.96 -7.45 32.33
CA ASN A 388 -11.06 -8.40 32.56
C ASN A 388 -11.11 -9.53 31.53
N ALA A 389 -10.67 -9.28 30.30
CA ALA A 389 -10.68 -10.26 29.23
C ALA A 389 -9.43 -10.15 28.35
N VAL A 390 -8.91 -11.29 27.91
CA VAL A 390 -7.78 -11.37 26.99
C VAL A 390 -8.23 -12.00 25.68
N ILE A 391 -7.94 -11.32 24.57
CA ILE A 391 -8.21 -11.79 23.21
C ILE A 391 -6.87 -11.96 22.51
N SER A 392 -6.55 -13.19 22.14
CA SER A 392 -5.31 -13.52 21.46
C SER A 392 -5.57 -13.66 19.97
N THR A 393 -4.94 -12.82 19.15
CA THR A 393 -4.99 -12.91 17.68
C THR A 393 -3.62 -13.23 17.08
N VAL A 394 -2.75 -13.89 17.86
CA VAL A 394 -1.36 -14.18 17.47
C VAL A 394 -1.29 -15.20 16.34
N GLY A 395 -0.44 -14.94 15.34
CA GLY A 395 -0.25 -15.81 14.18
C GLY A 395 0.72 -16.98 14.40
N LYS A 396 0.84 -17.85 13.39
CA LYS A 396 1.67 -19.07 13.42
C LYS A 396 3.18 -18.80 13.43
N ARG A 397 3.65 -17.68 12.89
CA ARG A 397 5.08 -17.30 12.94
C ARG A 397 5.45 -16.89 14.37
N ASN A 398 5.89 -17.87 15.17
CA ASN A 398 6.44 -17.74 16.53
C ASN A 398 5.47 -17.13 17.58
N GLY A 399 4.15 -17.14 17.34
CA GLY A 399 3.15 -16.55 18.24
C GLY A 399 2.31 -17.56 19.01
N LEU A 400 1.96 -18.71 18.44
CA LEU A 400 1.00 -19.63 19.04
C LEU A 400 1.45 -20.19 20.39
N GLU A 401 2.71 -20.59 20.53
CA GLU A 401 3.25 -21.12 21.79
C GLU A 401 3.30 -20.08 22.91
N SER A 402 3.40 -18.79 22.57
CA SER A 402 3.36 -17.72 23.59
C SER A 402 2.04 -17.67 24.35
N GLN A 403 0.98 -18.28 23.80
CA GLN A 403 -0.32 -18.34 24.47
C GLN A 403 -0.27 -19.11 25.78
N TYR A 404 0.61 -20.11 25.95
CA TYR A 404 0.76 -20.80 27.24
C TYR A 404 1.11 -19.81 28.35
N ARG A 405 2.12 -18.97 28.11
CA ARG A 405 2.56 -17.93 29.06
C ARG A 405 1.53 -16.84 29.23
N LEU A 406 0.83 -16.47 28.15
CA LEU A 406 -0.25 -15.48 28.21
C LEU A 406 -1.44 -15.97 29.05
N ILE A 407 -1.79 -17.26 28.94
CA ILE A 407 -2.83 -17.90 29.76
C ILE A 407 -2.39 -17.93 31.22
N ASP A 408 -1.15 -18.32 31.52
CA ASP A 408 -0.65 -18.32 32.89
C ASP A 408 -0.63 -16.92 33.52
N ALA A 409 -0.16 -15.92 32.78
CA ALA A 409 -0.20 -14.54 33.23
C ALA A 409 -1.64 -14.05 33.46
N ALA A 410 -2.58 -14.43 32.58
CA ALA A 410 -4.00 -14.10 32.73
C ALA A 410 -4.61 -14.72 33.99
N VAL A 411 -4.28 -15.98 34.29
CA VAL A 411 -4.69 -16.65 35.54
C VAL A 411 -4.12 -15.92 36.76
N MET A 412 -2.83 -15.57 36.75
CA MET A 412 -2.15 -14.93 37.89
C MET A 412 -2.70 -13.53 38.20
N GLU A 413 -3.10 -12.78 37.18
CA GLU A 413 -3.64 -11.42 37.33
C GLU A 413 -5.18 -11.40 37.43
N GLY A 414 -5.83 -12.57 37.49
CA GLY A 414 -7.27 -12.69 37.75
C GLY A 414 -8.16 -12.27 36.58
N VAL A 415 -7.72 -12.49 35.33
CA VAL A 415 -8.55 -12.29 34.13
C VAL A 415 -9.78 -13.20 34.17
N ASN A 416 -10.95 -12.68 33.80
CA ASN A 416 -12.20 -13.42 33.85
C ASN A 416 -12.47 -14.26 32.59
N ARG A 417 -12.12 -13.74 31.40
CA ARG A 417 -12.40 -14.38 30.11
C ARG A 417 -11.15 -14.43 29.22
N PHE A 418 -10.88 -15.59 28.61
CA PHE A 418 -9.85 -15.76 27.60
C PHE A 418 -10.44 -16.24 26.27
N ILE A 419 -10.09 -15.57 25.18
CA ILE A 419 -10.42 -15.97 23.81
C ILE A 419 -9.08 -16.26 23.12
N PRO A 420 -8.71 -17.53 22.88
CA PRO A 420 -7.43 -17.87 22.27
C PRO A 420 -7.43 -17.59 20.75
N SER A 421 -6.24 -17.64 20.14
CA SER A 421 -6.03 -17.47 18.70
C SER A 421 -6.48 -18.72 17.93
N GLU A 422 -7.80 -18.88 17.89
CA GLU A 422 -8.48 -20.05 17.35
C GLU A 422 -9.47 -19.72 16.23
N PHE A 423 -9.22 -18.63 15.51
CA PHE A 423 -10.04 -18.20 14.38
C PHE A 423 -9.75 -19.05 13.14
N GLY A 424 -10.43 -20.20 13.03
CA GLY A 424 -10.24 -21.14 11.92
C GLY A 424 -11.22 -22.30 11.94
N ALA A 425 -10.76 -23.46 11.45
CA ALA A 425 -11.52 -24.71 11.43
C ALA A 425 -12.08 -25.12 12.80
N ASP A 426 -13.17 -25.88 12.80
CA ASP A 426 -13.79 -26.38 14.03
C ASP A 426 -12.94 -27.51 14.64
N LEU A 427 -12.17 -27.16 15.67
CA LEU A 427 -11.37 -28.13 16.40
C LEU A 427 -12.21 -29.06 17.27
N GLN A 428 -13.52 -28.86 17.41
CA GLN A 428 -14.39 -29.82 18.08
C GLN A 428 -14.77 -31.00 17.16
N HIS A 429 -14.47 -30.90 15.87
CA HIS A 429 -14.72 -31.99 14.93
C HIS A 429 -13.64 -33.08 14.99
N LYS A 430 -14.06 -34.35 15.13
CA LYS A 430 -13.17 -35.51 15.35
C LYS A 430 -12.07 -35.66 14.30
N GLU A 431 -12.40 -35.46 13.02
CA GLU A 431 -11.41 -35.56 11.93
C GLU A 431 -10.46 -34.35 11.91
N VAL A 432 -10.95 -33.13 12.16
CA VAL A 432 -10.09 -31.93 12.14
C VAL A 432 -9.04 -32.02 13.25
N ARG A 433 -9.38 -32.63 14.40
CA ARG A 433 -8.45 -32.88 15.50
C ARG A 433 -7.30 -33.83 15.17
N THR A 434 -7.42 -34.64 14.11
CA THR A 434 -6.33 -35.53 13.70
C THR A 434 -5.32 -34.84 12.78
N PHE A 435 -5.63 -33.64 12.29
CA PHE A 435 -4.77 -32.94 11.33
C PHE A 435 -3.53 -32.37 12.05
N PRO A 436 -2.30 -32.76 11.64
CA PRO A 436 -1.07 -32.34 12.31
C PRO A 436 -0.89 -30.83 12.40
N THR A 437 -1.48 -30.08 11.44
CA THR A 437 -1.38 -28.63 11.35
C THR A 437 -2.10 -27.87 12.46
N TYR A 438 -3.03 -28.52 13.18
CA TYR A 438 -3.79 -27.95 14.28
C TYR A 438 -3.33 -28.40 15.66
N GLN A 439 -2.31 -29.28 15.73
CA GLN A 439 -1.84 -29.89 16.98
C GLN A 439 -1.52 -28.86 18.08
N THR A 440 -0.77 -27.80 17.76
CA THR A 440 -0.46 -26.73 18.72
C THR A 440 -1.72 -26.04 19.26
N LYS A 441 -2.75 -25.82 18.43
CA LYS A 441 -4.01 -25.19 18.86
C LYS A 441 -4.79 -26.14 19.78
N ILE A 442 -4.82 -27.42 19.45
CA ILE A 442 -5.46 -28.48 20.25
C ILE A 442 -4.83 -28.59 21.64
N GLU A 443 -3.50 -28.50 21.73
CA GLU A 443 -2.79 -28.52 23.00
C GLU A 443 -3.09 -27.26 23.84
N ILE A 444 -3.20 -26.11 23.19
CA ILE A 444 -3.58 -24.84 23.84
C ILE A 444 -5.03 -24.87 24.33
N GLU A 445 -5.98 -25.43 23.58
CA GLU A 445 -7.36 -25.68 24.07
C GLU A 445 -7.30 -26.51 25.35
N GLY A 446 -6.70 -27.71 25.29
CA GLY A 446 -6.65 -28.61 26.44
C GLY A 446 -5.96 -27.99 27.67
N TYR A 447 -4.93 -27.17 27.43
CA TYR A 447 -4.28 -26.39 28.47
C TYR A 447 -5.20 -25.33 29.07
N LEU A 448 -5.86 -24.50 28.24
CA LEU A 448 -6.79 -23.46 28.71
C LEU A 448 -7.98 -24.07 29.48
N GLU A 449 -8.54 -25.17 29.00
CA GLU A 449 -9.62 -25.90 29.69
C GLU A 449 -9.17 -26.40 31.06
N LYS A 450 -7.95 -26.92 31.17
CA LYS A 450 -7.37 -27.34 32.44
C LYS A 450 -7.27 -26.15 33.40
N ARG A 451 -6.70 -25.03 32.95
CA ARG A 451 -6.57 -23.81 33.80
C ARG A 451 -7.93 -23.26 34.22
N ALA A 452 -8.94 -23.32 33.35
CA ALA A 452 -10.30 -22.89 33.66
C ALA A 452 -11.03 -23.79 34.67
N ARG A 453 -10.69 -25.08 34.76
CA ARG A 453 -11.20 -25.98 35.81
C ARG A 453 -10.54 -25.74 37.18
N GLU A 454 -9.29 -25.30 37.17
CA GLU A 454 -8.47 -25.11 38.38
C GLU A 454 -8.59 -23.69 38.96
N THR A 455 -9.14 -22.74 38.20
CA THR A 455 -9.16 -21.31 38.55
C THR A 455 -10.50 -20.66 38.20
N ASN A 456 -10.64 -19.34 38.41
CA ASN A 456 -11.83 -18.59 38.01
C ASN A 456 -11.83 -18.17 36.53
N LEU A 457 -10.76 -18.45 35.78
CA LEU A 457 -10.67 -18.11 34.36
C LEU A 457 -11.74 -18.87 33.56
N THR A 458 -12.45 -18.16 32.70
CA THR A 458 -13.38 -18.77 31.73
C THR A 458 -12.87 -18.58 30.32
N TYR A 459 -13.32 -19.40 29.37
CA TYR A 459 -12.89 -19.32 27.98
C TYR A 459 -14.04 -19.37 26.99
N THR A 460 -13.77 -18.92 25.76
CA THR A 460 -14.61 -19.18 24.59
C THR A 460 -13.71 -19.45 23.39
N PHE A 461 -13.91 -20.61 22.73
CA PHE A 461 -13.29 -20.89 21.45
C PHE A 461 -14.19 -20.36 20.33
N ILE A 462 -13.65 -19.66 19.33
CA ILE A 462 -14.42 -19.10 18.22
C ILE A 462 -13.96 -19.74 16.92
N SER A 463 -14.71 -20.73 16.45
CA SER A 463 -14.48 -21.33 15.13
C SER A 463 -15.22 -20.53 14.07
N CYS A 464 -14.51 -20.09 13.04
CA CYS A 464 -15.04 -19.27 11.95
C CYS A 464 -14.87 -19.90 10.56
N SER A 465 -14.51 -21.18 10.50
CA SER A 465 -14.10 -21.85 9.26
C SER A 465 -12.97 -21.08 8.57
N ALA A 466 -13.02 -20.89 7.26
CA ALA A 466 -12.08 -20.02 6.54
C ALA A 466 -12.46 -18.53 6.66
N LEU A 467 -11.43 -17.68 6.75
CA LEU A 467 -11.59 -16.23 6.60
C LEU A 467 -11.89 -15.92 5.12
N PHE A 468 -13.08 -15.42 4.84
CA PHE A 468 -13.57 -15.25 3.46
C PHE A 468 -12.73 -14.23 2.69
N ASP A 469 -12.49 -13.06 3.27
CA ASP A 469 -11.74 -11.99 2.61
C ASP A 469 -10.30 -12.42 2.27
N GLU A 470 -9.61 -13.03 3.24
CA GLU A 470 -8.24 -13.51 3.07
C GLU A 470 -8.17 -14.69 2.08
N GLY A 471 -9.15 -15.60 2.11
CA GLY A 471 -9.21 -16.69 1.16
C GLY A 471 -9.51 -16.22 -0.26
N LEU A 472 -10.23 -15.12 -0.45
CA LEU A 472 -10.40 -14.50 -1.78
C LEU A 472 -9.08 -13.90 -2.28
N ASP A 473 -8.33 -13.21 -1.41
CA ASP A 473 -7.04 -12.60 -1.76
C ASP A 473 -5.97 -13.65 -2.11
N LEU A 474 -5.98 -14.78 -1.40
CA LEU A 474 -5.05 -15.89 -1.62
C LEU A 474 -5.47 -16.83 -2.77
N GLY A 475 -6.58 -16.54 -3.45
CA GLY A 475 -7.10 -17.38 -4.53
C GLY A 475 -7.61 -18.75 -4.07
N ALA A 476 -7.94 -18.91 -2.78
CA ALA A 476 -8.41 -20.16 -2.22
C ALA A 476 -9.80 -20.54 -2.75
N PHE A 477 -10.70 -19.57 -2.91
CA PHE A 477 -12.03 -19.81 -3.48
C PHE A 477 -12.05 -19.67 -5.01
N ALA A 478 -11.36 -18.65 -5.54
CA ALA A 478 -11.30 -18.36 -6.96
C ALA A 478 -9.99 -17.68 -7.33
N ASP A 479 -9.37 -18.10 -8.43
CA ASP A 479 -8.27 -17.41 -9.07
C ASP A 479 -8.85 -16.39 -10.05
N PHE A 480 -8.85 -15.12 -9.65
CA PHE A 480 -9.40 -14.02 -10.43
C PHE A 480 -8.56 -13.66 -11.66
N GLN A 481 -7.26 -13.98 -11.66
CA GLN A 481 -6.39 -13.77 -12.83
C GLN A 481 -6.61 -14.87 -13.87
N ALA A 482 -6.66 -16.13 -13.43
CA ALA A 482 -6.93 -17.26 -14.30
C ALA A 482 -8.43 -17.39 -14.67
N ARG A 483 -9.30 -16.61 -14.02
CA ARG A 483 -10.77 -16.65 -14.16
C ARG A 483 -11.30 -18.07 -13.91
N LYS A 484 -10.84 -18.69 -12.82
CA LYS A 484 -11.23 -20.04 -12.41
C LYS A 484 -11.73 -20.07 -10.97
N VAL A 485 -12.85 -20.73 -10.72
CA VAL A 485 -13.33 -21.04 -9.37
C VAL A 485 -12.86 -22.44 -8.97
N ASN A 486 -12.38 -22.58 -7.74
CA ASN A 486 -11.90 -23.86 -7.22
C ASN A 486 -13.09 -24.73 -6.77
N PHE A 487 -13.28 -25.86 -7.45
CA PHE A 487 -14.33 -26.83 -7.17
C PHE A 487 -13.72 -27.97 -6.36
N PHE A 488 -13.72 -27.77 -5.05
CA PHE A 488 -13.27 -28.77 -4.09
C PHE A 488 -14.26 -29.95 -4.03
N ASP A 489 -13.74 -31.17 -4.12
CA ASP A 489 -14.49 -32.43 -4.02
C ASP A 489 -15.78 -32.48 -4.87
N GLY A 490 -15.71 -31.91 -6.08
CA GLY A 490 -16.82 -31.91 -7.05
C GLY A 490 -17.71 -30.67 -7.04
N GLY A 491 -17.47 -29.70 -6.14
CA GLY A 491 -18.08 -28.36 -6.19
C GLY A 491 -19.58 -28.28 -5.83
N ALA A 492 -20.16 -29.38 -5.36
CA ALA A 492 -21.55 -29.44 -4.90
C ALA A 492 -21.71 -29.23 -3.38
N THR A 493 -20.62 -29.32 -2.63
CA THR A 493 -20.61 -29.14 -1.17
C THR A 493 -20.76 -27.66 -0.84
N THR A 494 -21.76 -27.31 -0.03
CA THR A 494 -21.85 -25.99 0.60
C THR A 494 -20.68 -25.83 1.56
N PHE A 495 -19.90 -24.77 1.38
CA PHE A 495 -18.86 -24.36 2.32
C PHE A 495 -19.35 -23.18 3.15
N ASN A 496 -18.90 -23.15 4.40
CA ASN A 496 -19.05 -21.99 5.26
C ASN A 496 -17.73 -21.22 5.34
N ALA A 497 -17.82 -19.89 5.31
CA ALA A 497 -16.70 -18.99 5.54
C ALA A 497 -17.19 -17.76 6.33
N THR A 498 -16.25 -17.01 6.89
CA THR A 498 -16.56 -15.83 7.70
C THR A 498 -15.72 -14.65 7.26
N ARG A 499 -16.33 -13.52 6.94
CA ARG A 499 -15.57 -12.27 6.76
C ARG A 499 -14.91 -11.88 8.06
N SER A 500 -13.69 -11.36 8.01
CA SER A 500 -12.96 -11.11 9.25
C SER A 500 -13.55 -9.94 10.07
N VAL A 501 -14.34 -9.06 9.45
CA VAL A 501 -15.20 -8.08 10.15
C VAL A 501 -16.29 -8.74 10.99
N THR A 502 -16.81 -9.88 10.53
CA THR A 502 -17.81 -10.67 11.27
C THR A 502 -17.17 -11.41 12.43
N VAL A 503 -15.93 -11.90 12.27
CA VAL A 503 -15.16 -12.44 13.39
C VAL A 503 -14.95 -11.39 14.49
N ALA A 504 -14.61 -10.15 14.11
CA ALA A 504 -14.48 -9.05 15.07
C ALA A 504 -15.78 -8.75 15.83
N ARG A 505 -16.92 -8.74 15.11
CA ARG A 505 -18.25 -8.61 15.73
C ARG A 505 -18.58 -9.77 16.67
N ALA A 506 -18.18 -10.99 16.32
CA ALA A 506 -18.37 -12.16 17.16
C ALA A 506 -17.58 -12.07 18.48
N VAL A 507 -16.35 -11.56 18.44
CA VAL A 507 -15.55 -11.30 19.65
C VAL A 507 -16.28 -10.32 20.57
N VAL A 508 -16.78 -9.20 20.05
CA VAL A 508 -17.58 -8.23 20.80
C VAL A 508 -18.84 -8.89 21.39
N ALA A 509 -19.56 -9.68 20.58
CA ALA A 509 -20.77 -10.37 21.02
C ALA A 509 -20.49 -11.39 22.13
N VAL A 510 -19.37 -12.12 22.07
CA VAL A 510 -18.93 -13.03 23.14
C VAL A 510 -18.66 -12.27 24.43
N LEU A 511 -17.96 -11.13 24.37
CA LEU A 511 -17.68 -10.31 25.55
C LEU A 511 -18.93 -9.68 26.17
N ASN A 512 -19.94 -9.38 25.35
CA ASN A 512 -21.24 -8.89 25.82
C ASN A 512 -22.17 -10.01 26.35
N ASN A 513 -21.86 -11.28 26.08
CA ASN A 513 -22.68 -12.44 26.45
C ASN A 513 -21.84 -13.50 27.21
N LEU A 514 -21.13 -13.07 28.24
CA LEU A 514 -20.16 -13.92 28.96
C LEU A 514 -20.78 -15.23 29.47
N ASP A 515 -21.96 -15.19 30.09
CA ASP A 515 -22.58 -16.39 30.66
C ASP A 515 -23.00 -17.38 29.58
N ALA A 516 -23.63 -16.90 28.51
CA ALA A 516 -24.13 -17.75 27.44
C ALA A 516 -23.01 -18.38 26.58
N THR A 517 -21.79 -17.83 26.66
CA THR A 517 -20.60 -18.27 25.91
C THR A 517 -19.52 -18.87 26.81
N LYS A 518 -19.82 -19.08 28.09
CA LYS A 518 -18.87 -19.57 29.10
C LYS A 518 -18.42 -21.00 28.82
N ASN A 519 -17.10 -21.21 28.77
CA ASN A 519 -16.42 -22.50 28.72
C ASN A 519 -16.93 -23.42 27.61
N LYS A 520 -17.13 -22.85 26.42
CA LYS A 520 -17.59 -23.58 25.24
C LYS A 520 -16.96 -23.06 23.96
N ALA A 521 -17.02 -23.87 22.91
CA ALA A 521 -16.80 -23.41 21.55
C ALA A 521 -18.09 -22.80 20.98
N VAL A 522 -17.94 -21.74 20.20
CA VAL A 522 -18.98 -21.16 19.35
C VAL A 522 -18.53 -21.22 17.90
N ARG A 523 -19.48 -21.52 17.00
CA ARG A 523 -19.26 -21.59 15.55
C ARG A 523 -19.93 -20.40 14.89
N ILE A 524 -19.21 -19.70 14.03
CA ILE A 524 -19.73 -18.53 13.31
C ILE A 524 -19.50 -18.67 11.81
N ARG A 525 -20.42 -18.08 11.04
CA ARG A 525 -20.31 -17.93 9.58
C ARG A 525 -21.18 -16.78 9.11
N ASP A 526 -20.79 -16.11 8.05
CA ASP A 526 -21.68 -15.20 7.32
C ASP A 526 -21.70 -15.44 5.82
N VAL A 527 -20.87 -16.37 5.34
CA VAL A 527 -20.93 -16.86 3.97
C VAL A 527 -21.26 -18.35 4.02
N SER A 528 -22.32 -18.74 3.33
CA SER A 528 -22.70 -20.13 3.12
C SER A 528 -23.16 -20.31 1.68
N MET A 529 -22.38 -21.03 0.87
CA MET A 529 -22.67 -21.27 -0.54
C MET A 529 -21.86 -22.44 -1.10
N THR A 530 -22.25 -22.91 -2.27
CA THR A 530 -21.47 -23.86 -3.08
C THR A 530 -20.47 -23.12 -3.98
N PRO A 531 -19.34 -23.75 -4.36
CA PRO A 531 -18.46 -23.20 -5.41
C PRO A 531 -19.18 -22.88 -6.72
N LYS A 532 -20.23 -23.65 -7.04
CA LYS A 532 -21.09 -23.40 -8.21
C LYS A 532 -21.88 -22.09 -8.08
N GLU A 533 -22.45 -21.80 -6.91
CA GLU A 533 -23.13 -20.54 -6.66
C GLU A 533 -22.15 -19.36 -6.71
N LEU A 534 -20.96 -19.52 -6.14
CA LEU A 534 -19.89 -18.52 -6.24
C LEU A 534 -19.54 -18.20 -7.70
N LEU A 535 -19.34 -19.23 -8.53
CA LEU A 535 -19.10 -19.07 -9.96
C LEU A 535 -20.24 -18.31 -10.66
N ASN A 536 -21.49 -18.64 -10.36
CA ASN A 536 -22.64 -17.95 -10.93
C ASN A 536 -22.68 -16.46 -10.55
N VAL A 537 -22.36 -16.13 -9.29
CA VAL A 537 -22.29 -14.72 -8.86
C VAL A 537 -21.18 -14.00 -9.62
N ILE A 538 -19.99 -14.59 -9.69
CA ILE A 538 -18.85 -14.00 -10.41
C ILE A 538 -19.16 -13.78 -11.90
N GLN A 539 -19.74 -14.77 -12.58
CA GLN A 539 -20.19 -14.64 -13.97
C GLN A 539 -21.25 -13.55 -14.18
N GLY A 540 -22.13 -13.35 -13.18
CA GLY A 540 -23.10 -12.26 -13.20
C GLY A 540 -22.46 -10.86 -13.10
N LEU A 541 -21.31 -10.78 -12.42
CA LEU A 541 -20.52 -9.55 -12.20
C LEU A 541 -19.56 -9.25 -13.36
N ASP A 542 -18.93 -10.27 -13.93
CA ASP A 542 -17.95 -10.18 -15.01
C ASP A 542 -18.45 -10.83 -16.31
N ARG A 543 -19.53 -10.26 -16.85
CA ARG A 543 -20.32 -10.86 -17.95
C ARG A 543 -19.55 -11.03 -19.26
N ASN A 544 -18.44 -10.33 -19.42
CA ASN A 544 -17.65 -10.32 -20.66
C ASN A 544 -16.45 -11.28 -20.60
N ALA A 545 -16.25 -11.97 -19.49
CA ALA A 545 -15.13 -12.87 -19.27
C ALA A 545 -15.55 -14.34 -19.27
N ASP A 546 -14.70 -15.21 -19.83
CA ASP A 546 -14.89 -16.65 -19.80
C ASP A 546 -14.40 -17.23 -18.46
N TRP A 547 -15.32 -17.36 -17.51
CA TRP A 547 -15.08 -17.95 -16.20
C TRP A 547 -15.34 -19.45 -16.20
N GLY A 548 -14.36 -20.23 -15.74
CA GLY A 548 -14.48 -21.68 -15.57
C GLY A 548 -14.24 -22.15 -14.15
N SER A 549 -14.04 -23.46 -14.01
CA SER A 549 -13.73 -24.10 -12.74
C SER A 549 -12.48 -24.98 -12.83
N VAL A 550 -11.81 -25.19 -11.69
CA VAL A 550 -10.73 -26.16 -11.52
C VAL A 550 -11.15 -27.17 -10.45
N ALA A 551 -11.14 -28.46 -10.79
CA ALA A 551 -11.45 -29.51 -9.83
C ALA A 551 -10.27 -29.73 -8.87
N ILE A 552 -10.54 -29.74 -7.57
CA ILE A 552 -9.53 -29.98 -6.53
C ILE A 552 -9.99 -31.13 -5.64
N ASP A 553 -9.18 -32.17 -5.54
CA ASP A 553 -9.41 -33.29 -4.62
C ASP A 553 -8.69 -33.03 -3.30
N THR A 554 -9.45 -32.65 -2.27
CA THR A 554 -8.88 -32.32 -0.96
C THR A 554 -8.33 -33.54 -0.22
N GLY A 555 -8.87 -34.73 -0.49
CA GLY A 555 -8.39 -36.00 0.05
C GLY A 555 -6.99 -36.32 -0.47
N LYS A 556 -6.78 -36.17 -1.78
CA LYS A 556 -5.46 -36.31 -2.41
C LYS A 556 -4.47 -35.28 -1.87
N LEU A 557 -4.87 -34.01 -1.73
CA LEU A 557 -4.02 -32.96 -1.15
C LEU A 557 -3.56 -33.32 0.26
N VAL A 558 -4.45 -33.83 1.10
CA VAL A 558 -4.12 -34.26 2.48
C VAL A 558 -3.19 -35.48 2.49
N GLN A 559 -3.37 -36.45 1.58
CA GLN A 559 -2.46 -37.58 1.44
C GLN A 559 -1.05 -37.12 1.06
N GLU A 560 -0.93 -36.23 0.07
CA GLU A 560 0.37 -35.63 -0.32
C GLU A 560 1.00 -34.86 0.84
N ALA A 561 0.20 -34.09 1.59
CA ALA A 561 0.66 -33.33 2.74
C ALA A 561 1.14 -34.24 3.88
N HIS A 562 0.49 -35.38 4.12
CA HIS A 562 0.96 -36.37 5.09
C HIS A 562 2.31 -36.97 4.70
N VAL A 563 2.51 -37.30 3.42
CA VAL A 563 3.81 -37.80 2.91
C VAL A 563 4.90 -36.74 3.09
N GLU A 564 4.60 -35.49 2.78
CA GLU A 564 5.54 -34.37 2.94
C GLU A 564 5.93 -34.17 4.41
N LEU A 565 4.95 -34.15 5.33
CA LEU A 565 5.20 -34.02 6.77
C LEU A 565 6.00 -35.20 7.33
N ALA A 566 5.73 -36.43 6.88
CA ALA A 566 6.50 -37.61 7.29
C ALA A 566 7.97 -37.56 6.85
N SER A 567 8.29 -36.79 5.80
CA SER A 567 9.67 -36.52 5.36
C SER A 567 10.38 -35.43 6.18
N GLY A 568 9.75 -34.89 7.23
CA GLY A 568 10.29 -33.82 8.08
C GLY A 568 10.16 -32.42 7.46
N LYS A 569 9.44 -32.28 6.33
CA LYS A 569 9.24 -30.99 5.65
C LYS A 569 7.92 -30.39 6.07
N PHE A 570 7.96 -29.29 6.84
CA PHE A 570 6.79 -28.44 7.05
C PHE A 570 6.76 -27.35 5.97
N SER A 571 5.72 -27.33 5.13
CA SER A 571 5.56 -26.29 4.10
C SER A 571 4.21 -25.56 4.20
N PRO A 572 4.13 -24.31 3.71
CA PRO A 572 2.86 -23.61 3.54
C PRO A 572 1.85 -24.40 2.70
N LYS A 573 2.33 -25.19 1.73
CA LYS A 573 1.49 -26.07 0.89
C LYS A 573 0.84 -27.17 1.70
N ALA A 574 1.61 -27.87 2.54
CA ALA A 574 1.07 -28.89 3.44
C ALA A 574 0.02 -28.29 4.39
N PHE A 575 0.27 -27.09 4.93
CA PHE A 575 -0.72 -26.38 5.74
C PHE A 575 -2.02 -26.08 4.99
N ALA A 576 -1.92 -25.53 3.78
CA ALA A 576 -3.06 -25.20 2.94
C ALA A 576 -3.91 -26.43 2.63
N ALA A 577 -3.31 -27.60 2.40
CA ALA A 577 -4.04 -28.84 2.12
C ALA A 577 -5.00 -29.24 3.25
N PHE A 578 -4.53 -29.26 4.50
CA PHE A 578 -5.39 -29.57 5.65
C PHE A 578 -6.45 -28.49 5.91
N ALA A 579 -6.11 -27.22 5.70
CA ALA A 579 -7.07 -26.12 5.82
C ALA A 579 -8.18 -26.21 4.77
N MET A 580 -7.84 -26.50 3.51
CA MET A 580 -8.80 -26.72 2.42
C MET A 580 -9.69 -27.93 2.71
N ARG A 581 -9.12 -29.05 3.18
CA ARG A 581 -9.91 -30.22 3.60
C ARG A 581 -10.90 -29.84 4.70
N ALA A 582 -10.44 -29.16 5.76
CA ALA A 582 -11.32 -28.74 6.85
C ALA A 582 -12.44 -27.77 6.40
N THR A 583 -12.18 -26.96 5.37
CA THR A 583 -13.11 -25.92 4.90
C THR A 583 -14.11 -26.44 3.87
N PHE A 584 -13.72 -27.38 3.01
CA PHE A 584 -14.48 -27.73 1.80
C PHE A 584 -14.92 -29.19 1.72
N ALA A 585 -14.35 -30.07 2.54
CA ALA A 585 -14.71 -31.47 2.49
C ALA A 585 -16.17 -31.71 2.94
N PRO A 586 -16.89 -32.63 2.29
CA PRO A 586 -18.17 -33.14 2.80
C PRO A 586 -18.04 -33.60 4.25
N GLY A 587 -19.03 -33.28 5.08
CA GLY A 587 -18.92 -33.40 6.53
C GLY A 587 -18.24 -32.18 7.12
N LEU A 588 -16.97 -31.90 6.80
CA LEU A 588 -16.14 -30.92 7.52
C LEU A 588 -16.52 -29.46 7.31
N ALA A 589 -17.05 -29.12 6.13
CA ALA A 589 -17.22 -27.76 5.57
C ALA A 589 -18.19 -26.81 6.31
N GLY A 590 -18.22 -26.84 7.64
CA GLY A 590 -19.15 -26.12 8.48
C GLY A 590 -20.56 -26.73 8.49
N GLN A 591 -20.72 -27.98 8.06
CA GLN A 591 -22.02 -28.67 7.98
C GLN A 591 -22.54 -29.15 9.35
N TYR A 592 -22.12 -28.51 10.45
CA TYR A 592 -22.42 -28.88 11.83
C TYR A 592 -23.28 -27.85 12.59
N GLY A 593 -23.83 -26.87 11.87
CA GLY A 593 -24.58 -25.74 12.43
C GLY A 593 -23.68 -24.59 12.92
N ASP A 594 -24.31 -23.48 13.31
CA ASP A 594 -23.65 -22.27 13.81
C ASP A 594 -24.39 -21.71 15.04
N ASP A 595 -23.70 -20.84 15.76
CA ASP A 595 -24.17 -20.11 16.93
C ASP A 595 -24.50 -18.64 16.55
N ASN A 596 -24.84 -18.36 15.29
CA ASN A 596 -25.04 -16.99 14.82
C ASN A 596 -26.16 -16.27 15.57
N ASP A 597 -27.28 -16.94 15.83
CA ASP A 597 -28.41 -16.37 16.57
C ASP A 597 -28.02 -15.94 17.99
N LEU A 598 -27.19 -16.75 18.66
CA LEU A 598 -26.66 -16.44 19.99
C LEU A 598 -25.81 -15.17 19.99
N LEU A 599 -25.10 -14.90 18.89
CA LEU A 599 -24.15 -13.79 18.76
C LEU A 599 -24.69 -12.61 17.94
N GLY A 600 -25.92 -12.69 17.44
CA GLY A 600 -26.52 -11.67 16.56
C GLY A 600 -25.80 -11.52 15.21
N ILE A 601 -25.18 -12.60 14.72
CA ILE A 601 -24.51 -12.64 13.42
C ILE A 601 -25.57 -12.94 12.34
N LYS A 602 -25.43 -12.27 11.20
CA LYS A 602 -26.32 -12.45 10.06
C LYS A 602 -25.49 -12.87 8.85
N ASP A 603 -26.14 -13.57 7.92
CA ASP A 603 -25.55 -13.83 6.61
C ASP A 603 -25.20 -12.53 5.88
N ILE A 604 -24.17 -12.65 5.05
CA ILE A 604 -23.68 -11.59 4.18
C ILE A 604 -24.84 -11.10 3.32
N ALA A 605 -25.03 -9.78 3.28
CA ALA A 605 -25.96 -9.18 2.35
C ALA A 605 -25.46 -9.45 0.92
N LYS A 606 -26.38 -9.69 -0.01
CA LYS A 606 -26.04 -9.92 -1.42
C LYS A 606 -25.14 -8.82 -1.98
N GLU A 607 -25.43 -7.57 -1.66
CA GLU A 607 -24.64 -6.41 -2.11
C GLU A 607 -23.22 -6.43 -1.55
N ASP A 608 -23.04 -6.76 -0.27
CA ASP A 608 -21.71 -6.89 0.35
C ASP A 608 -20.89 -8.01 -0.29
N LEU A 609 -21.53 -9.15 -0.57
CA LEU A 609 -20.91 -10.27 -1.27
C LEU A 609 -20.46 -9.85 -2.67
N GLU A 610 -21.35 -9.21 -3.43
CA GLU A 610 -21.03 -8.73 -4.77
C GLU A 610 -19.89 -7.70 -4.73
N ASN A 611 -19.88 -6.80 -3.75
CA ASN A 611 -18.82 -5.80 -3.60
C ASN A 611 -17.47 -6.44 -3.26
N ALA A 612 -17.47 -7.45 -2.37
CA ALA A 612 -16.26 -8.21 -2.04
C ALA A 612 -15.71 -8.95 -3.28
N LEU A 613 -16.56 -9.44 -4.18
CA LEU A 613 -16.12 -10.10 -5.41
C LEU A 613 -15.69 -9.08 -6.48
N LYS A 614 -16.45 -8.00 -6.67
CA LYS A 614 -16.15 -6.92 -7.64
C LYS A 614 -14.79 -6.28 -7.38
N SER A 615 -14.40 -6.11 -6.12
CA SER A 615 -13.12 -5.49 -5.78
C SER A 615 -11.89 -6.28 -6.25
N ARG A 616 -12.09 -7.54 -6.67
CA ARG A 616 -11.04 -8.48 -7.10
C ARG A 616 -11.11 -8.82 -8.59
N LEU A 617 -12.11 -8.29 -9.30
CA LEU A 617 -12.16 -8.37 -10.76
C LEU A 617 -11.12 -7.39 -11.33
N VAL A 618 -10.18 -7.91 -12.12
CA VAL A 618 -9.24 -7.09 -12.89
C VAL A 618 -10.06 -6.36 -13.98
N VAL A 619 -10.15 -5.03 -13.88
CA VAL A 619 -10.74 -4.18 -14.92
C VAL A 619 -9.72 -3.92 -16.02
#